data_AF-A0A834H8Z3-F1
#
_entry.id   AF-A0A834H8Z3-F1
#
_cell.length_a   1.000
_cell.length_b   1.000
_cell.length_c   1.000
_cell.angle_alpha   90.00
_cell.angle_beta   90.00
_cell.angle_gamma   90.00
#
_symmetry.space_group_name_H-M   'P 1'
#
loop_
_entity.id
_entity.type
_entity.pdbx_description
1 polymer ?
#
loop_
_entity_poly.entity_id
_entity_poly.type
_entity_poly.pdbx_seq_one_letter_code
_entity_poly.pdbx_strand_id
1 'polypeptide(L)'
;MGSTGQLLPSLLRSEKELRGYCGVMSLSYSTIAWVSSLHKGVQPGVEYTLRASTTTRNVFNFLSALGEVAFAFAGHSVVLEIQATIPSTPENPSKKPMWKGVVVAYIIVALCYFPVSMIGYWVFGNSVDDNVLLSLEKPAWLIAAANMFVVMHVIGSYQVFAQPVFDMIQAFLVLKMNFKPTGLLRFVARISYVGK
;
A
#
# COMPACT_ATOMS: atom_id res chain seq x y z
N MET A 1 -30.65 -23.81 -6.30
CA MET A 1 -29.67 -23.94 -5.19
C MET A 1 -28.21 -24.07 -5.70
N GLY A 2 -27.86 -23.52 -6.88
CA GLY A 2 -26.55 -23.74 -7.53
C GLY A 2 -25.70 -22.49 -7.81
N SER A 3 -26.17 -21.28 -7.50
CA SER A 3 -25.44 -20.03 -7.81
C SER A 3 -24.43 -19.65 -6.71
N THR A 4 -24.78 -19.85 -5.44
CA THR A 4 -23.97 -19.39 -4.30
C THR A 4 -22.65 -20.17 -4.13
N GLY A 5 -22.60 -21.44 -4.55
CA GLY A 5 -21.40 -22.30 -4.45
C GLY A 5 -20.32 -21.99 -5.48
N GLN A 6 -20.68 -21.41 -6.64
CA GLN A 6 -19.73 -21.00 -7.68
C GLN A 6 -19.25 -19.55 -7.51
N LEU A 7 -20.06 -18.71 -6.86
CA LEU A 7 -19.76 -17.29 -6.62
C LEU A 7 -18.55 -17.08 -5.70
N LEU A 8 -18.41 -17.86 -4.64
CA LEU A 8 -17.32 -17.69 -3.66
C LEU A 8 -15.93 -17.99 -4.25
N PRO A 9 -15.71 -19.10 -4.99
CA PRO A 9 -14.44 -19.33 -5.68
C PRO A 9 -14.11 -18.28 -6.75
N SER A 10 -15.12 -17.76 -7.47
CA SER A 10 -14.90 -16.70 -8.47
C SER A 10 -14.54 -15.36 -7.84
N LEU A 11 -15.15 -15.01 -6.70
CA LEU A 11 -14.83 -13.79 -5.95
C LEU A 11 -13.40 -13.85 -5.39
N LEU A 12 -13.04 -14.95 -4.74
CA LEU A 12 -11.68 -15.18 -4.25
C LEU A 12 -10.63 -15.16 -5.37
N ARG A 13 -10.98 -15.66 -6.55
CA ARG A 13 -10.12 -15.54 -7.74
C ARG A 13 -9.94 -14.08 -8.13
N SER A 14 -11.03 -13.32 -8.25
CA SER A 14 -10.97 -11.89 -8.63
C SER A 14 -10.16 -11.04 -7.65
N GLU A 15 -10.22 -11.32 -6.34
CA GLU A 15 -9.43 -10.62 -5.34
C GLU A 15 -7.94 -10.94 -5.43
N LYS A 16 -7.58 -12.20 -5.71
CA LYS A 16 -6.18 -12.59 -5.93
C LYS A 16 -5.59 -11.92 -7.16
N GLU A 17 -6.35 -11.89 -8.26
CA GLU A 17 -5.98 -11.18 -9.48
C GLU A 17 -5.78 -9.68 -9.20
N LEU A 18 -6.73 -9.04 -8.50
CA LEU A 18 -6.63 -7.63 -8.13
C LEU A 18 -5.37 -7.32 -7.31
N ARG A 19 -5.06 -8.16 -6.32
CA ARG A 19 -3.82 -8.05 -5.51
C ARG A 19 -2.57 -8.17 -6.37
N GLY A 20 -2.57 -9.09 -7.34
CA GLY A 20 -1.49 -9.25 -8.31
C GLY A 20 -1.30 -8.00 -9.17
N TYR A 21 -2.37 -7.46 -9.75
CA TYR A 21 -2.32 -6.22 -10.54
C TYR A 21 -1.80 -5.04 -9.71
N CYS A 22 -2.29 -4.85 -8.48
CA CYS A 22 -1.80 -3.81 -7.58
C CYS A 22 -0.28 -3.94 -7.32
N GLY A 23 0.21 -5.16 -7.14
CA GLY A 23 1.64 -5.42 -6.94
C GLY A 23 2.48 -5.04 -8.17
N VAL A 24 2.04 -5.44 -9.37
CA VAL A 24 2.72 -5.10 -10.63
C VAL A 24 2.75 -3.59 -10.86
N MET A 25 1.62 -2.90 -10.64
CA MET A 25 1.56 -1.44 -10.79
C MET A 25 2.49 -0.74 -9.79
N SER A 26 2.58 -1.25 -8.55
CA SER A 26 3.48 -0.70 -7.53
C SER A 26 4.95 -0.80 -7.91
N LEU A 27 5.37 -2.00 -8.31
CA LEU A 27 6.73 -2.25 -8.80
C LEU A 27 7.04 -1.38 -10.02
N SER A 28 6.07 -1.20 -10.92
CA SER A 28 6.25 -0.43 -12.15
C SER A 28 6.49 1.05 -11.87
N TYR A 29 5.63 1.71 -11.08
CA TYR A 29 5.82 3.14 -10.80
C TYR A 29 7.06 3.41 -9.94
N SER A 30 7.38 2.51 -8.99
CA SER A 30 8.62 2.61 -8.20
C SER A 30 9.85 2.51 -9.11
N THR A 31 9.84 1.54 -10.04
CA THR A 31 10.92 1.37 -11.02
C THR A 31 11.07 2.59 -11.92
N ILE A 32 9.95 3.11 -12.44
CA ILE A 32 9.96 4.34 -13.23
C ILE A 32 10.56 5.49 -12.44
N ALA A 33 10.18 5.65 -11.16
CA ALA A 33 10.69 6.71 -10.32
C ALA A 33 12.22 6.69 -10.20
N TRP A 34 12.80 5.58 -9.69
CA TRP A 34 14.25 5.55 -9.46
C TRP A 34 15.07 5.48 -10.75
N VAL A 35 14.60 4.77 -11.78
CA VAL A 35 15.30 4.71 -13.08
C VAL A 35 15.31 6.09 -13.75
N SER A 36 14.19 6.81 -13.72
CA SER A 36 14.11 8.14 -14.30
C SER A 36 14.95 9.15 -13.52
N SER A 37 15.01 9.03 -12.19
CA SER A 37 15.90 9.86 -11.36
C SER A 37 17.36 9.60 -11.71
N LEU A 38 17.79 8.33 -11.81
CA LEU A 38 19.14 7.98 -12.26
C LEU A 38 19.45 8.57 -13.64
N HIS A 39 18.52 8.45 -14.58
CA HIS A 39 18.71 8.95 -15.94
C HIS A 39 18.78 10.48 -15.99
N LYS A 40 18.05 11.20 -15.12
CA LYS A 40 18.14 12.66 -15.02
C LYS A 40 19.53 13.11 -14.54
N GLY A 41 20.21 12.27 -13.76
CA GLY A 41 21.51 12.54 -13.19
C GLY A 41 21.47 13.65 -12.13
N VAL A 42 22.57 13.82 -11.40
CA VAL A 42 22.69 14.82 -10.33
C VAL A 42 22.42 16.23 -10.89
N GLN A 43 21.46 16.94 -10.29
CA GLN A 43 21.08 18.27 -10.75
C GLN A 43 22.13 19.33 -10.38
N PRO A 44 22.32 20.37 -11.23
CA PRO A 44 23.22 21.46 -10.92
C PRO A 44 22.74 22.22 -9.67
N GLY A 45 23.65 22.48 -8.73
CA GLY A 45 23.32 23.19 -7.48
C GLY A 45 22.68 22.33 -6.40
N VAL A 46 22.80 21.00 -6.48
CA VAL A 46 22.30 20.10 -5.43
C VAL A 46 23.00 20.37 -4.09
N GLU A 47 22.21 20.50 -3.03
CA GLU A 47 22.70 20.61 -1.66
C GLU A 47 22.23 19.43 -0.82
N TYR A 48 23.11 18.93 0.05
CA TYR A 48 22.82 17.85 0.99
C TYR A 48 22.76 18.34 2.43
N THR A 49 22.36 19.59 2.60
CA THR A 49 22.21 20.24 3.89
C THR A 49 20.84 19.94 4.48
N LEU A 50 20.67 20.24 5.77
CA LEU A 50 19.37 20.13 6.42
C LEU A 50 18.39 21.12 5.77
N ARG A 51 17.19 20.62 5.43
CA ARG A 51 16.17 21.39 4.71
C ARG A 51 15.66 22.60 5.50
N ALA A 52 15.70 22.58 6.84
CA ALA A 52 15.27 23.71 7.66
C ALA A 52 16.45 24.48 8.27
N SER A 53 16.30 25.80 8.34
CA SER A 53 17.28 26.71 8.92
C SER A 53 17.32 26.68 10.46
N THR A 54 16.31 26.13 11.13
CA THR A 54 16.23 26.08 12.59
C THR A 54 16.30 24.66 13.13
N THR A 55 17.02 24.46 14.24
CA THR A 55 17.17 23.16 14.90
C THR A 55 15.83 22.54 15.26
N THR A 56 14.90 23.32 15.82
CA THR A 56 13.56 22.85 16.19
C THR A 56 12.80 22.26 15.01
N ARG A 57 12.84 22.93 13.85
CA ARG A 57 12.15 22.45 12.65
C ARG A 57 12.79 21.19 12.09
N ASN A 58 14.12 21.07 12.15
CA ASN A 58 14.81 19.83 11.77
C ASN A 58 14.41 18.65 12.67
N VAL A 59 14.24 18.86 13.98
CA VAL A 59 13.74 17.82 14.89
C VAL A 59 12.33 17.38 14.52
N PHE A 60 11.41 18.34 14.26
CA PHE A 60 10.06 17.99 13.84
C PHE A 60 10.04 17.28 12.48
N ASN A 61 10.83 17.71 11.50
CA ASN A 61 10.95 17.04 10.21
C ASN A 61 11.47 15.60 10.37
N PHE A 62 12.45 15.39 11.26
CA PHE A 62 12.95 14.05 11.57
C PHE A 62 11.87 13.16 12.19
N LEU A 63 11.11 13.67 13.16
CA LEU A 63 10.00 12.93 13.76
C LEU A 63 8.88 12.63 12.74
N SER A 64 8.56 13.57 11.86
CA SER A 64 7.61 13.35 10.76
C SER A 64 8.09 12.24 9.81
N ALA A 65 9.37 12.26 9.43
CA ALA A 65 9.95 11.22 8.58
C ALA A 65 9.92 9.83 9.25
N LEU A 66 10.17 9.75 10.56
CA LEU A 66 9.98 8.50 11.31
C LEU A 66 8.51 8.04 11.30
N GLY A 67 7.57 8.98 11.41
CA GLY A 67 6.13 8.71 11.28
C GLY A 67 5.75 8.17 9.90
N GLU A 68 6.28 8.75 8.83
CA GLU A 68 6.08 8.28 7.46
C GLU A 68 6.62 6.86 7.25
N VAL A 69 7.83 6.58 7.76
CA VAL A 69 8.40 5.22 7.72
C VAL A 69 7.51 4.25 8.48
N ALA A 70 7.08 4.59 9.70
CA ALA A 70 6.20 3.72 10.49
C ALA A 70 4.87 3.45 9.78
N PHE A 71 4.26 4.48 9.18
CA PHE A 71 3.03 4.35 8.40
C PHE A 71 3.21 3.48 7.15
N ALA A 72 4.35 3.60 6.47
CA ALA A 72 4.65 2.82 5.27
C ALA A 72 4.74 1.30 5.54
N PHE A 73 4.97 0.88 6.79
CA PHE A 73 4.97 -0.53 7.21
C PHE A 73 3.70 -0.97 7.95
N ALA A 74 2.60 -0.19 7.91
CA ALA A 74 1.35 -0.47 8.62
C ALA A 74 0.46 -1.55 7.96
N GLY A 75 1.03 -2.73 7.64
CA GLY A 75 0.32 -3.86 7.02
C GLY A 75 -0.41 -4.80 8.00
N HIS A 76 -0.38 -4.52 9.31
CA HIS A 76 -0.85 -5.47 10.32
C HIS A 76 -2.37 -5.75 10.26
N SER A 77 -3.17 -4.80 9.76
CA SER A 77 -4.64 -4.89 9.72
C SER A 77 -5.15 -5.98 8.77
N VAL A 78 -4.36 -6.36 7.77
CA VAL A 78 -4.71 -7.37 6.75
C VAL A 78 -4.08 -8.74 7.03
N VAL A 79 -3.28 -8.89 8.09
CA VAL A 79 -2.55 -10.14 8.40
C VAL A 79 -3.50 -11.32 8.59
N LEU A 80 -4.60 -11.12 9.33
CA LEU A 80 -5.57 -12.18 9.61
C LEU A 80 -6.37 -12.57 8.35
N GLU A 81 -6.67 -11.60 7.50
CA GLU A 81 -7.35 -11.83 6.22
C GLU A 81 -6.47 -12.67 5.28
N ILE A 82 -5.18 -12.33 5.17
CA ILE A 82 -4.22 -13.12 4.37
C ILE A 82 -4.08 -14.52 4.96
N GLN A 83 -3.93 -14.65 6.27
CA GLN A 83 -3.82 -15.96 6.94
C GLN A 83 -5.05 -16.85 6.69
N ALA A 84 -6.25 -16.27 6.65
CA ALA A 84 -7.49 -17.00 6.37
C ALA A 84 -7.54 -17.58 4.95
N THR A 85 -6.76 -17.03 4.00
CA THR A 85 -6.68 -17.54 2.63
C THR A 85 -5.63 -18.64 2.42
N ILE A 86 -4.73 -18.84 3.38
CA ILE A 86 -3.68 -19.87 3.31
C ILE A 86 -4.26 -21.20 3.81
N PRO A 87 -4.20 -22.28 3.00
CA PRO A 87 -4.63 -23.60 3.45
C PRO A 87 -3.93 -23.99 4.75
N SER A 88 -4.70 -24.38 5.76
CA SER A 88 -4.19 -24.80 7.05
C SER A 88 -4.91 -26.05 7.52
N THR A 89 -4.15 -26.97 8.11
CA THR A 89 -4.66 -28.15 8.82
C THR A 89 -4.06 -28.17 10.23
N PRO A 90 -4.63 -28.93 11.18
CA PRO A 90 -4.05 -29.07 12.52
C PRO A 90 -2.58 -29.55 12.48
N GLU A 91 -2.22 -30.36 11.49
CA GLU A 91 -0.86 -30.88 11.27
C GLU A 91 0.05 -29.89 10.52
N ASN A 92 -0.52 -29.01 9.69
CA ASN A 92 0.20 -28.01 8.90
C ASN A 92 -0.37 -26.60 9.16
N PRO A 93 0.06 -25.93 10.25
CA PRO A 93 -0.41 -24.59 10.58
C PRO A 93 0.07 -23.55 9.56
N SER A 94 -0.79 -22.58 9.23
CA SER A 94 -0.52 -21.49 8.26
C SER A 94 0.61 -20.54 8.70
N LYS A 95 1.07 -20.61 9.95
CA LYS A 95 2.17 -19.78 10.49
C LYS A 95 3.44 -19.86 9.64
N LYS A 96 3.85 -21.06 9.22
CA LYS A 96 5.10 -21.27 8.45
C LYS A 96 5.01 -20.63 7.06
N PRO A 97 3.99 -20.91 6.22
CA PRO A 97 3.79 -20.19 4.97
C PRO A 97 3.62 -18.68 5.14
N MET A 98 2.87 -18.24 6.16
CA MET A 98 2.64 -16.82 6.42
C MET A 98 3.96 -16.09 6.71
N TRP A 99 4.83 -16.65 7.55
CA TRP A 99 6.14 -16.05 7.84
C TRP A 99 7.00 -15.90 6.59
N LYS A 100 7.06 -16.94 5.74
CA LYS A 100 7.77 -16.85 4.46
C LYS A 100 7.21 -15.74 3.57
N GLY A 101 5.88 -15.65 3.49
CA GLY A 101 5.20 -14.58 2.74
C GLY A 101 5.56 -13.18 3.27
N VAL A 102 5.55 -13.00 4.59
CA VAL A 102 5.94 -11.74 5.24
C VAL A 102 7.39 -11.39 4.92
N VAL A 103 8.34 -12.32 5.06
CA VAL A 103 9.76 -12.06 4.76
C VAL A 103 9.93 -11.61 3.30
N VAL A 104 9.32 -12.32 2.35
CA VAL A 104 9.38 -11.94 0.93
C VAL A 104 8.76 -10.57 0.68
N ALA A 105 7.61 -10.28 1.30
CA ALA A 105 6.95 -8.98 1.17
C ALA A 105 7.84 -7.83 1.67
N TYR A 106 8.49 -7.98 2.83
CA TYR A 106 9.40 -6.96 3.36
C TYR A 106 10.64 -6.77 2.48
N ILE A 107 11.16 -7.83 1.86
CA ILE A 107 12.25 -7.72 0.87
C ILE A 107 11.79 -6.91 -0.34
N ILE A 108 10.60 -7.19 -0.88
CA ILE A 108 10.05 -6.46 -2.01
C ILE A 108 9.84 -4.98 -1.66
N VAL A 109 9.28 -4.69 -0.48
CA VAL A 109 9.11 -3.30 0.01
C VAL A 109 10.45 -2.59 0.11
N ALA A 110 11.47 -3.25 0.66
CA ALA A 110 12.83 -2.70 0.72
C ALA A 110 13.36 -2.39 -0.69
N LEU A 111 13.19 -3.29 -1.66
CA LEU A 111 13.60 -3.07 -3.05
C LEU A 111 12.83 -1.94 -3.74
N CYS A 112 11.63 -1.58 -3.28
CA CYS A 112 10.90 -0.44 -3.82
C CYS A 112 11.32 0.88 -3.17
N TYR A 113 11.53 0.89 -1.85
CA TYR A 113 11.75 2.12 -1.10
C TYR A 113 13.20 2.56 -1.08
N PHE A 114 14.15 1.64 -0.87
CA PHE A 114 15.57 2.01 -0.77
C PHE A 114 16.10 2.65 -2.05
N PRO A 115 15.93 2.06 -3.26
CA PRO A 115 16.42 2.69 -4.48
C PRO A 115 15.78 4.07 -4.71
N VAL A 116 14.46 4.18 -4.54
CA VAL A 116 13.75 5.45 -4.74
C VAL A 116 14.25 6.53 -3.78
N SER A 117 14.39 6.21 -2.50
CA SER A 117 14.87 7.15 -1.48
C SER A 117 16.34 7.54 -1.68
N MET A 118 17.23 6.55 -1.86
CA MET A 118 18.67 6.81 -2.01
C MET A 118 18.98 7.55 -3.30
N ILE A 119 18.42 7.09 -4.43
CA ILE A 119 18.68 7.71 -5.73
C ILE A 119 17.99 9.07 -5.81
N GLY A 120 16.73 9.18 -5.36
CA GLY A 120 16.01 10.44 -5.35
C GLY A 120 16.77 11.50 -4.54
N TYR A 121 17.21 11.16 -3.34
CA TYR A 121 18.01 12.07 -2.52
C TYR A 121 19.38 12.35 -3.13
N TRP A 122 20.05 11.36 -3.73
CA TRP A 122 21.34 11.57 -4.41
C TRP A 122 21.23 12.48 -5.65
N VAL A 123 20.10 12.47 -6.34
CA VAL A 123 19.90 13.26 -7.57
C VAL A 123 19.41 14.68 -7.27
N PHE A 124 18.51 14.83 -6.31
CA PHE A 124 17.80 16.09 -6.02
C PHE A 124 18.20 16.75 -4.68
N GLY A 125 18.89 16.04 -3.79
CA GLY A 125 19.35 16.55 -2.51
C GLY A 125 18.20 17.01 -1.60
N ASN A 126 18.42 18.12 -0.90
CA ASN A 126 17.44 18.75 0.00
C ASN A 126 16.22 19.36 -0.73
N SER A 127 16.26 19.44 -2.06
CA SER A 127 15.22 20.00 -2.93
C SER A 127 14.28 18.93 -3.49
N VAL A 128 14.46 17.66 -3.10
CA VAL A 128 13.54 16.57 -3.47
C VAL A 128 12.13 16.84 -2.91
N ASP A 129 11.13 16.64 -3.74
CA ASP A 129 9.72 16.68 -3.33
C ASP A 129 9.34 15.38 -2.62
N ASP A 130 8.32 15.45 -1.75
CA ASP A 130 7.78 14.27 -1.06
C ASP A 130 7.31 13.20 -2.06
N ASN A 131 6.84 13.64 -3.24
CA ASN A 131 6.65 12.78 -4.40
C ASN A 131 7.76 13.02 -5.43
N VAL A 132 8.74 12.10 -5.47
CA VAL A 132 9.88 12.14 -6.39
C VAL A 132 9.49 12.24 -7.88
N LEU A 133 8.29 11.82 -8.26
CA LEU A 133 7.81 11.95 -9.64
C LEU A 133 7.59 13.42 -10.04
N LEU A 134 7.31 14.29 -9.08
CA LEU A 134 7.19 15.73 -9.31
C LEU A 134 8.56 16.35 -9.61
N SER A 135 9.61 15.90 -8.92
CA SER A 135 10.99 16.37 -9.11
C SER A 135 11.59 15.98 -10.48
N LEU A 136 10.98 15.04 -11.22
CA LEU A 136 11.42 14.66 -12.57
C LEU A 136 11.15 15.74 -13.61
N GLU A 137 10.04 16.48 -13.52
CA GLU A 137 9.57 17.56 -14.42
C GLU A 137 9.35 17.19 -15.91
N LYS A 138 10.18 16.30 -16.50
CA LYS A 138 10.11 15.85 -17.91
C LYS A 138 10.62 14.40 -18.07
N PRO A 139 10.14 13.66 -19.10
CA PRO A 139 9.05 14.01 -20.02
C PRO A 139 7.68 13.78 -19.39
N ALA A 140 6.71 14.66 -19.69
CA ALA A 140 5.40 14.67 -19.02
C ALA A 140 4.58 13.38 -19.20
N TRP A 141 4.72 12.67 -20.33
CA TRP A 141 3.99 11.43 -20.58
C TRP A 141 4.40 10.30 -19.61
N LEU A 142 5.67 10.25 -19.23
CA LEU A 142 6.20 9.22 -18.32
C LEU A 142 5.71 9.46 -16.89
N ILE A 143 5.70 10.74 -16.47
CA ILE A 143 5.15 11.18 -15.19
C ILE A 143 3.65 10.88 -15.13
N ALA A 144 2.91 11.17 -16.22
CA ALA A 144 1.49 10.85 -16.31
C ALA A 144 1.21 9.35 -16.21
N ALA A 145 2.01 8.51 -16.89
CA ALA A 145 1.90 7.04 -16.80
C ALA A 145 2.17 6.53 -15.38
N ALA A 146 3.24 7.02 -14.74
CA ALA A 146 3.57 6.66 -13.36
C ALA A 146 2.45 7.08 -12.37
N ASN A 147 1.91 8.28 -12.53
CA ASN A 147 0.79 8.75 -11.72
C ASN A 147 -0.49 7.92 -11.95
N MET A 148 -0.78 7.48 -13.18
CA MET A 148 -1.89 6.55 -13.44
C MET A 148 -1.69 5.20 -12.73
N PHE A 149 -0.47 4.67 -12.72
CA PHE A 149 -0.15 3.44 -11.97
C PHE A 149 -0.35 3.61 -10.47
N VAL A 150 0.06 4.76 -9.90
CA VAL A 150 -0.20 5.10 -8.50
C VAL A 150 -1.70 5.12 -8.22
N VAL A 151 -2.50 5.78 -9.06
CA VAL A 151 -3.96 5.86 -8.89
C VAL A 151 -4.59 4.45 -8.93
N MET A 152 -4.26 3.63 -9.94
CA MET A 152 -4.80 2.27 -10.03
C MET A 152 -4.38 1.41 -8.85
N HIS A 153 -3.12 1.50 -8.43
CA HIS A 153 -2.62 0.80 -7.25
C HIS A 153 -3.40 1.19 -6.00
N VAL A 154 -3.57 2.49 -5.74
CA VAL A 154 -4.26 3.00 -4.54
C VAL A 154 -5.73 2.57 -4.51
N ILE A 155 -6.43 2.65 -5.64
CA ILE A 155 -7.83 2.21 -5.74
C ILE A 155 -7.96 0.73 -5.40
N GLY A 156 -7.12 -0.13 -5.99
CA GLY A 156 -7.19 -1.57 -5.72
C GLY A 156 -6.74 -1.93 -4.29
N SER A 157 -5.71 -1.26 -3.77
CA SER A 157 -5.25 -1.41 -2.39
C SER A 157 -6.34 -1.00 -1.40
N TYR A 158 -7.08 0.09 -1.66
CA TYR A 158 -8.21 0.50 -0.82
C TYR A 158 -9.25 -0.62 -0.68
N GLN A 159 -9.61 -1.29 -1.78
CA GLN A 159 -10.59 -2.39 -1.74
C GLN A 159 -10.15 -3.53 -0.82
N VAL A 160 -8.85 -3.86 -0.85
CA VAL A 160 -8.23 -4.86 0.01
C VAL A 160 -8.22 -4.43 1.47
N PHE A 161 -7.75 -3.22 1.76
CA PHE A 161 -7.66 -2.71 3.13
C PHE A 161 -9.03 -2.46 3.78
N ALA A 162 -10.08 -2.20 2.99
CA ALA A 162 -11.41 -1.95 3.49
C ALA A 162 -12.14 -3.24 3.94
N GLN A 163 -11.83 -4.42 3.37
CA GLN A 163 -12.46 -5.69 3.76
C GLN A 163 -12.39 -5.98 5.27
N PRO A 164 -11.23 -5.98 5.93
CA PRO A 164 -11.14 -6.30 7.35
C PRO A 164 -11.88 -5.29 8.24
N VAL A 165 -11.92 -4.03 7.81
CA VAL A 165 -12.68 -2.97 8.50
C VAL A 165 -14.18 -3.24 8.41
N PHE A 166 -14.69 -3.57 7.22
CA PHE A 166 -16.09 -3.92 7.03
C PHE A 166 -16.49 -5.19 7.79
N ASP A 167 -15.60 -6.19 7.82
CA ASP A 167 -15.83 -7.42 8.58
C ASP A 167 -15.86 -7.16 10.08
N MET A 168 -14.99 -6.29 10.60
CA MET A 168 -15.01 -5.86 12.00
C MET A 168 -16.30 -5.13 12.36
N ILE A 169 -16.75 -4.19 11.53
CA ILE A 169 -18.02 -3.47 11.73
C ILE A 169 -19.19 -4.45 11.72
N GLN A 170 -19.23 -5.38 10.76
CA GLN A 170 -20.28 -6.39 10.67
C GLN A 170 -20.28 -7.30 11.90
N ALA A 171 -19.10 -7.76 12.33
CA ALA A 171 -18.95 -8.59 13.53
C ALA A 171 -19.45 -7.85 14.77
N PHE A 172 -19.14 -6.57 14.92
CA PHE A 172 -19.63 -5.75 16.02
C PHE A 172 -21.17 -5.62 16.01
N LEU A 173 -21.76 -5.29 14.85
CA LEU A 173 -23.21 -5.14 14.71
C LEU A 173 -23.97 -6.44 15.02
N VAL A 174 -23.43 -7.58 14.60
CA VAL A 174 -24.07 -8.89 14.81
C VAL A 174 -23.83 -9.41 16.23
N LEU A 175 -22.58 -9.42 16.71
CA LEU A 175 -22.22 -10.06 17.98
C LEU A 175 -22.45 -9.18 19.21
N LYS A 176 -22.34 -7.86 19.08
CA LYS A 176 -22.55 -6.92 20.19
C LYS A 176 -23.91 -6.23 20.15
N MET A 177 -24.39 -5.85 18.97
CA MET A 177 -25.69 -5.17 18.83
C MET A 177 -26.86 -6.12 18.50
N ASN A 178 -26.61 -7.43 18.38
CA ASN A 178 -27.60 -8.47 18.08
C ASN A 178 -28.42 -8.20 16.79
N PHE A 179 -27.84 -7.51 15.81
CA PHE A 179 -28.49 -7.30 14.52
C PHE A 179 -28.48 -8.58 13.70
N LYS A 180 -29.54 -8.80 12.91
CA LYS A 180 -29.62 -9.96 12.02
C LYS A 180 -28.62 -9.81 10.86
N PRO A 181 -27.77 -10.80 10.59
CA PRO A 181 -26.82 -10.77 9.47
C PRO A 181 -27.58 -10.84 8.14
N THR A 182 -27.92 -9.67 7.61
CA THR A 182 -28.70 -9.52 6.37
C THR A 182 -27.87 -8.81 5.30
N GLY A 183 -28.20 -9.04 4.02
CA GLY A 183 -27.55 -8.33 2.92
C GLY A 183 -27.73 -6.81 3.01
N LEU A 184 -28.89 -6.36 3.52
CA LEU A 184 -29.17 -4.95 3.77
C LEU A 184 -28.26 -4.37 4.86
N LEU A 185 -28.01 -5.11 5.94
CA LEU A 185 -27.08 -4.69 7.00
C LEU A 185 -25.67 -4.51 6.44
N ARG A 186 -25.21 -5.46 5.60
CA ARG A 186 -23.91 -5.37 4.94
C ARG A 186 -23.83 -4.16 3.99
N PHE A 187 -24.89 -3.88 3.25
CA PHE A 187 -24.96 -2.72 2.37
C PHE A 187 -24.94 -1.40 3.16
N VAL A 188 -25.78 -1.28 4.18
CA VAL A 188 -25.85 -0.08 5.03
C VAL A 188 -24.52 0.16 5.76
N ALA A 189 -23.89 -0.89 6.31
CA ALA A 189 -22.60 -0.78 6.98
C ALA A 189 -21.47 -0.32 6.05
N ARG A 190 -21.51 -0.73 4.77
CA ARG A 190 -20.52 -0.29 3.76
C ARG A 190 -20.75 1.15 3.32
N ILE A 191 -22.01 1.56 3.15
CA ILE A 191 -22.36 2.94 2.76
C ILE A 191 -22.12 3.92 3.91
N SER A 192 -22.46 3.56 5.14
CA SER A 192 -22.28 4.44 6.31
C SER A 192 -20.83 4.73 6.64
N TYR A 193 -19.91 3.83 6.28
CA TYR A 193 -18.47 4.04 6.41
C TYR A 193 -17.89 5.00 5.36
N VAL A 194 -18.46 5.02 4.15
CA VAL A 194 -17.99 5.85 3.02
C VAL A 194 -18.62 7.26 3.04
N GLY A 195 -19.79 7.43 3.64
CA GLY A 195 -20.56 8.68 3.65
C GLY A 195 -20.15 9.75 4.67
N LYS A 196 -18.91 9.73 5.18
CA LYS A 196 -18.39 10.76 6.10
C LYS A 196 -17.15 11.43 5.56
#